data_AF-A0A836QK71-F1
#
_entry.id   AF-A0A836QK71-F1
#
_cell.length_a   1.000
_cell.length_b   1.000
_cell.length_c   1.000
_cell.angle_alpha   90.00
_cell.angle_beta   90.00
_cell.angle_gamma   90.00
#
_symmetry.space_group_name_H-M   'P 1'
#
loop_
_entity.id
_entity.type
_entity.pdbx_description
1 polymer ?
#
loop_
_entity_poly.entity_id
_entity_poly.type
_entity_poly.pdbx_seq_one_letter_code
_entity_poly.pdbx_strand_id
1 'polypeptide(L)'
;MTTTANCPVSTSPIQRLATLQTSLIKAILPAARNCPQKIDDEEYYRRQPHPFLSPPGWHLGHCVYVECLWIRSTLFGDCGLERCLRDLYSPELVPKGDRGEILPPREELVDWAERLMEEHRGMLKMAPPGAARERMMRDDYLIYFL
;
A
#
# COMPACT_ATOMS: atom_id res chain seq x y z
N MET A 1 -11.04 -1.67 47.15
CA MET A 1 -10.19 -2.22 46.07
C MET A 1 -10.92 -1.96 44.76
N THR A 2 -10.55 -0.89 44.06
CA THR A 2 -11.13 -0.52 42.76
C THR A 2 -10.24 -1.10 41.66
N THR A 3 -10.73 -2.15 41.01
CA THR A 3 -10.10 -2.74 39.83
C THR A 3 -10.28 -1.77 38.66
N THR A 4 -9.21 -1.08 38.29
CA THR A 4 -9.11 -0.36 37.02
C THR A 4 -9.12 -1.39 35.89
N ALA A 5 -10.19 -1.43 35.11
CA ALA A 5 -10.24 -2.18 33.86
C ALA A 5 -9.15 -1.62 32.92
N ASN A 6 -8.19 -2.46 32.54
CA ASN A 6 -7.26 -2.16 31.45
C ASN A 6 -8.09 -1.99 30.17
N CYS A 7 -8.33 -0.74 29.76
CA CYS A 7 -8.77 -0.47 28.39
C CYS A 7 -7.62 -0.88 27.45
N PRO A 8 -7.88 -1.71 26.41
CA PRO A 8 -6.85 -2.00 25.42
C PRO A 8 -6.38 -0.68 24.80
N VAL A 9 -5.06 -0.48 24.73
CA VAL A 9 -4.46 0.69 24.08
C VAL A 9 -4.93 0.68 22.61
N SER A 10 -5.86 1.57 22.27
CA SER A 10 -6.31 1.74 20.89
C SER A 10 -5.10 2.08 20.03
N THR A 11 -4.71 1.17 19.14
CA THR A 11 -3.58 1.39 18.24
C THR A 11 -3.91 2.58 17.33
N SER A 12 -2.99 3.55 17.21
CA SER A 12 -3.26 4.71 16.35
C SER A 12 -3.50 4.27 14.90
N PRO A 13 -4.39 4.95 14.15
CA PRO A 13 -4.62 4.63 12.74
C PRO A 13 -3.34 4.58 11.89
N ILE A 14 -2.37 5.45 12.17
CA ILE A 14 -1.06 5.47 11.49
C ILE A 14 -0.25 4.21 11.79
N GLN A 15 -0.31 3.68 13.02
CA GLN A 15 0.41 2.46 13.38
C GLN A 15 -0.24 1.21 12.76
N ARG A 16 -1.57 1.21 12.60
CA ARG A 16 -2.26 0.17 11.85
C ARG A 16 -1.91 0.20 10.37
N LEU A 17 -1.87 1.39 9.77
CA LEU A 17 -1.38 1.57 8.40
C LEU A 17 0.05 1.03 8.24
N ALA A 18 0.96 1.36 9.17
CA ALA A 18 2.33 0.84 9.15
C ALA A 18 2.40 -0.70 9.19
N THR A 19 1.51 -1.33 9.97
CA THR A 19 1.43 -2.79 10.09
C THR A 19 0.91 -3.41 8.79
N LEU A 20 -0.09 -2.80 8.16
CA LEU A 20 -0.61 -3.23 6.86
C LEU A 20 0.46 -3.12 5.77
N GLN A 21 1.12 -1.96 5.67
CA GLN A 21 2.21 -1.71 4.72
C GLN A 21 3.33 -2.75 4.85
N THR A 22 3.75 -3.05 6.09
CA THR A 22 4.72 -4.12 6.38
C THR A 22 4.23 -5.49 5.89
N SER A 23 2.93 -5.77 6.03
CA SER A 23 2.33 -7.03 5.60
C SER A 23 2.24 -7.14 4.08
N LEU A 24 1.91 -6.04 3.39
CA LEU A 24 1.88 -5.94 1.94
C LEU A 24 3.28 -6.23 1.35
N ILE A 25 4.32 -5.60 1.88
CA ILE A 25 5.70 -5.83 1.44
C ILE A 25 6.11 -7.28 1.69
N LYS A 26 5.86 -7.80 2.90
CA LYS A 26 6.18 -9.19 3.23
C LYS A 26 5.52 -10.18 2.27
N ALA A 27 4.28 -9.93 1.84
CA ALA A 27 3.57 -10.81 0.90
C ALA A 27 4.23 -10.92 -0.49
N ILE A 28 5.09 -9.96 -0.85
CA ILE A 28 5.90 -9.98 -2.08
C ILE A 28 7.23 -10.73 -1.86
N LEU A 29 7.72 -10.75 -0.63
CA LEU A 29 9.01 -11.35 -0.31
C LEU A 29 8.96 -12.90 -0.29
N PRO A 30 10.06 -13.56 -0.65
CA PRO A 30 10.09 -15.03 -0.77
C PRO A 30 9.79 -15.74 0.55
N ALA A 31 10.27 -15.15 1.66
CA ALA A 31 10.20 -15.68 3.01
C ALA A 31 8.77 -15.79 3.57
N ALA A 32 7.79 -15.09 2.98
CA ALA A 32 6.39 -15.17 3.42
C ALA A 32 5.61 -16.33 2.78
N ARG A 33 6.22 -17.05 1.82
CA ARG A 33 5.54 -18.09 1.05
C ARG A 33 5.65 -19.44 1.78
N ASN A 34 4.50 -19.99 2.17
CA ASN A 34 4.39 -21.39 2.62
C ASN A 34 4.19 -22.34 1.41
N CYS A 35 4.97 -22.17 0.35
CA CYS A 35 4.86 -22.99 -0.85
C CYS A 35 5.99 -24.04 -0.88
N PRO A 36 5.67 -25.34 -1.01
CA PRO A 36 6.68 -26.39 -1.09
C PRO A 36 7.42 -26.41 -2.44
N GLN A 37 6.90 -25.72 -3.45
CA GLN A 37 7.51 -25.62 -4.78
C GLN A 37 8.38 -24.37 -4.88
N LYS A 38 9.62 -24.53 -5.34
CA LYS A 38 10.55 -23.43 -5.58
C LYS A 38 10.13 -22.67 -6.84
N ILE A 39 9.30 -21.64 -6.66
CA ILE A 39 8.93 -20.69 -7.72
C ILE A 39 9.93 -19.54 -7.68
N ASP A 40 10.39 -19.11 -8.86
CA ASP A 40 11.22 -17.92 -9.02
C ASP A 40 10.51 -16.68 -8.45
N ASP A 41 11.27 -15.81 -7.79
CA ASP A 41 10.72 -14.68 -7.05
C ASP A 41 10.18 -13.59 -7.98
N GLU A 42 10.87 -13.34 -9.11
CA GLU A 42 10.40 -12.42 -10.15
C GLU A 42 9.16 -12.99 -10.85
N GLU A 43 9.14 -14.31 -11.12
CA GLU A 43 7.97 -14.96 -11.69
C GLU A 43 6.75 -14.79 -10.77
N TYR A 44 6.85 -15.15 -9.49
CA TYR A 44 5.73 -15.00 -8.54
C TYR A 44 5.21 -13.56 -8.46
N TYR A 45 6.14 -12.60 -8.42
CA TYR A 45 5.87 -11.18 -8.33
C TYR A 45 5.07 -10.64 -9.55
N ARG A 46 5.39 -11.12 -10.76
CA ARG A 46 4.79 -10.67 -12.03
C ARG A 46 3.62 -11.52 -12.49
N ARG A 47 3.50 -12.74 -11.98
CA ARG A 47 2.56 -13.73 -12.50
C ARG A 47 1.12 -13.32 -12.23
N GLN A 48 0.33 -13.39 -13.30
CA GLN A 48 -1.12 -13.30 -13.25
C GLN A 48 -1.72 -14.71 -13.45
N PRO A 49 -2.00 -15.46 -12.37
CA PRO A 49 -2.49 -16.83 -12.51
C PRO A 49 -3.92 -16.90 -13.07
N HIS A 50 -4.67 -15.81 -13.03
CA HIS A 50 -6.06 -15.75 -13.50
C HIS A 50 -6.34 -14.39 -14.21
N PRO A 51 -7.04 -14.37 -15.36
CA PRO A 51 -7.29 -13.14 -16.14
C PRO A 51 -7.96 -11.99 -15.38
N PHE A 52 -8.70 -12.30 -14.31
CA PHE A 52 -9.37 -11.29 -13.47
C PHE A 52 -8.60 -10.86 -12.22
N LEU A 53 -7.49 -11.53 -11.89
CA LEU A 53 -6.61 -11.13 -10.78
C LEU A 53 -5.48 -10.26 -11.31
N SER A 54 -4.90 -9.40 -10.48
CA SER A 54 -3.65 -8.71 -10.83
C SER A 54 -2.47 -9.45 -10.19
N PRO A 55 -1.26 -9.30 -10.72
CA PRO A 55 -0.06 -9.80 -10.05
C PRO A 55 0.13 -9.21 -8.65
N PRO A 56 0.75 -9.94 -7.71
CA PRO A 56 1.09 -9.41 -6.39
C PRO A 56 1.87 -8.09 -6.46
N GLY A 57 2.84 -7.99 -7.38
CA GLY A 57 3.62 -6.77 -7.57
C GLY A 57 2.79 -5.56 -7.96
N TRP A 58 1.82 -5.75 -8.84
CA TRP A 58 0.91 -4.67 -9.24
C TRP A 58 0.06 -4.19 -8.08
N HIS A 59 -0.39 -5.09 -7.21
CA HIS A 59 -1.14 -4.74 -6.01
C HIS A 59 -0.33 -3.87 -5.03
N LEU A 60 0.95 -4.20 -4.80
CA LEU A 60 1.81 -3.35 -3.95
C LEU A 60 1.95 -1.94 -4.54
N GLY A 61 2.25 -1.83 -5.84
CA GLY A 61 2.34 -0.54 -6.50
C GLY A 61 1.03 0.25 -6.51
N HIS A 62 -0.10 -0.44 -6.68
CA HIS A 62 -1.44 0.14 -6.58
C HIS A 62 -1.72 0.72 -5.18
N CYS A 63 -1.33 0.03 -4.11
CA CYS A 63 -1.47 0.55 -2.75
C CYS A 63 -0.70 1.87 -2.57
N VAL A 64 0.54 1.94 -3.07
CA VAL A 64 1.34 3.18 -3.03
C VAL A 64 0.68 4.29 -3.86
N TYR A 65 0.11 3.96 -5.01
CA TYR A 65 -0.64 4.92 -5.84
C TYR A 65 -1.88 5.46 -5.13
N VAL A 66 -2.65 4.60 -4.46
CA VAL A 66 -3.81 5.01 -3.63
C VAL A 66 -3.38 5.95 -2.51
N GLU A 67 -2.24 5.67 -1.86
CA GLU A 67 -1.68 6.59 -0.86
C GLU A 67 -1.25 7.93 -1.49
N CYS A 68 -0.70 7.94 -2.71
CA CYS A 68 -0.38 9.19 -3.42
C CYS A 68 -1.64 10.04 -3.71
N LEU A 69 -2.74 9.41 -4.07
CA LEU A 69 -4.04 10.08 -4.28
C LEU A 69 -4.56 10.71 -2.99
N TRP A 70 -4.64 9.93 -1.92
CA TRP A 70 -5.33 10.36 -0.70
C TRP A 70 -4.44 11.17 0.24
N ILE A 71 -3.18 10.81 0.38
CA ILE A 71 -2.27 11.49 1.29
C ILE A 71 -1.69 12.70 0.57
N ARG A 72 -0.88 12.50 -0.47
CA ARG A 72 -0.17 13.60 -1.13
C ARG A 72 -1.13 14.57 -1.82
N SER A 73 -1.99 14.05 -2.70
CA SER A 73 -2.84 14.90 -3.54
C SER A 73 -3.96 15.53 -2.72
N THR A 74 -4.72 14.72 -1.96
CA THR A 74 -5.92 15.22 -1.26
C THR A 74 -5.59 16.03 0.00
N LEU A 75 -4.58 15.65 0.79
CA LEU A 75 -4.25 16.41 2.02
C LEU A 75 -3.26 17.55 1.77
N PHE A 76 -2.33 17.40 0.82
CA PHE A 76 -1.23 18.36 0.61
C PHE A 76 -1.27 19.07 -0.74
N GLY A 77 -2.18 18.70 -1.65
CA GLY A 77 -2.24 19.28 -3.00
C GLY A 77 -1.08 18.88 -3.91
N ASP A 78 -0.21 17.94 -3.49
CA ASP A 78 0.88 17.42 -4.32
C ASP A 78 0.40 16.22 -5.13
N CYS A 79 0.00 16.48 -6.38
CA CYS A 79 -0.40 15.44 -7.32
C CYS A 79 0.68 15.08 -8.35
N GLY A 80 1.95 15.49 -8.14
CA GLY A 80 3.02 15.23 -9.09
C GLY A 80 3.25 13.73 -9.30
N LEU A 81 3.45 13.03 -8.20
CA LEU A 81 3.74 11.60 -8.21
C LEU A 81 2.52 10.76 -8.63
N GLU A 82 1.33 11.10 -8.13
CA GLU A 82 0.08 10.44 -8.53
C GLU A 82 -0.10 10.45 -10.05
N ARG A 83 0.07 11.61 -10.70
CA ARG A 83 -0.06 11.72 -12.17
C ARG A 83 0.94 10.85 -12.91
N CYS A 84 2.18 10.75 -12.43
CA CYS A 84 3.21 9.91 -13.04
C CYS A 84 2.90 8.41 -12.92
N LEU A 85 2.23 8.01 -11.84
CA LEU A 85 1.93 6.60 -11.53
C LEU A 85 0.59 6.14 -12.10
N ARG A 86 -0.26 7.09 -12.49
CA ARG A 86 -1.63 6.83 -12.95
C ARG A 86 -1.70 5.79 -14.06
N ASP A 87 -0.86 5.91 -15.09
CA ASP A 87 -0.84 5.00 -16.24
C ASP A 87 -0.19 3.64 -15.94
N LEU A 88 0.30 3.43 -14.72
CA LEU A 88 0.89 2.16 -14.26
C LEU A 88 -0.03 1.45 -13.27
N TYR A 89 -0.74 2.20 -12.43
CA TYR A 89 -1.41 1.65 -11.24
C TYR A 89 -2.89 2.03 -11.08
N SER A 90 -3.46 2.82 -12.00
CA SER A 90 -4.93 2.97 -12.07
C SER A 90 -5.58 1.71 -12.64
N PRO A 91 -6.53 1.08 -11.92
CA PRO A 91 -7.24 -0.10 -12.41
C PRO A 91 -7.98 0.14 -13.73
N GLU A 92 -8.44 1.36 -13.97
CA GLU A 92 -9.23 1.75 -15.13
C GLU A 92 -8.40 1.92 -16.40
N LEU A 93 -7.10 2.21 -16.26
CA LEU A 93 -6.22 2.55 -17.38
C LEU A 93 -5.30 1.40 -17.80
N VAL A 94 -5.00 0.47 -16.88
CA VAL A 94 -4.10 -0.65 -17.16
C VAL A 94 -4.88 -1.96 -17.27
N PRO A 95 -5.01 -2.54 -18.48
CA PRO A 95 -5.63 -3.84 -18.67
C PRO A 95 -4.96 -4.89 -17.79
N LYS A 96 -5.75 -5.81 -17.21
CA LYS A 96 -5.23 -6.78 -16.24
C LYS A 96 -4.07 -7.61 -16.80
N GLY A 97 -4.18 -8.04 -18.06
CA GLY A 97 -3.16 -8.83 -18.77
C GLY A 97 -1.78 -8.18 -18.84
N ASP A 98 -1.73 -6.85 -18.88
CA ASP A 98 -0.49 -6.10 -19.12
C ASP A 98 0.24 -5.78 -17.80
N ARG A 99 -0.45 -5.94 -16.67
CA ARG A 99 0.01 -5.48 -15.34
C ARG A 99 1.30 -6.16 -14.87
N GLY A 100 1.58 -7.38 -15.31
CA GLY A 100 2.80 -8.10 -14.93
C GLY A 100 4.03 -7.65 -15.71
N GLU A 101 3.82 -7.26 -16.96
CA GLU A 101 4.90 -6.93 -17.92
C GLU A 101 5.48 -5.54 -17.64
N ILE A 102 4.64 -4.59 -17.24
CA ILE A 102 5.04 -3.20 -16.98
C ILE A 102 5.77 -2.99 -15.65
N LEU A 103 5.86 -4.03 -14.82
CA LEU A 103 6.43 -3.91 -13.49
C LEU A 103 7.96 -3.71 -13.53
N PRO A 104 8.52 -2.84 -12.68
CA PRO A 104 9.98 -2.78 -12.48
C PRO A 104 10.46 -4.07 -11.79
N PRO A 105 11.77 -4.34 -11.70
CA PRO A 105 12.31 -5.43 -10.89
C PRO A 105 11.72 -5.44 -9.47
N ARG A 106 11.51 -6.63 -8.89
CA ARG A 106 10.84 -6.81 -7.59
C ARG A 106 11.51 -6.01 -6.49
N GLU A 107 12.84 -6.04 -6.44
CA GLU A 107 13.62 -5.34 -5.41
C GLU A 107 13.45 -3.83 -5.54
N GLU A 108 13.49 -3.28 -6.75
CA GLU A 108 13.25 -1.86 -7.00
C GLU A 108 11.84 -1.44 -6.57
N LEU A 109 10.82 -2.27 -6.83
CA LEU A 109 9.46 -1.97 -6.37
C LEU A 109 9.35 -1.99 -4.85
N VAL A 110 9.94 -3.00 -4.20
CA VAL A 110 9.88 -3.15 -2.74
C VAL A 110 10.57 -1.97 -2.06
N ASP A 111 11.79 -1.64 -2.48
CA ASP A 111 12.55 -0.50 -1.93
C ASP A 111 11.81 0.82 -2.16
N TRP A 112 11.24 1.00 -3.35
CA TRP A 112 10.44 2.18 -3.69
C TRP A 112 9.18 2.28 -2.81
N ALA A 113 8.46 1.17 -2.64
CA ALA A 113 7.24 1.12 -1.84
C ALA A 113 7.53 1.38 -0.36
N GLU A 114 8.55 0.73 0.21
CA GLU A 114 8.99 0.95 1.59
C GLU A 114 9.28 2.43 1.88
N ARG A 115 10.07 3.06 1.00
CA ARG A 115 10.44 4.46 1.13
C ARG A 115 9.22 5.38 1.08
N LEU A 116 8.35 5.22 0.09
CA LEU A 116 7.17 6.08 -0.05
C LEU A 116 6.14 5.86 1.05
N MET A 117 5.92 4.62 1.47
CA MET A 117 5.03 4.31 2.57
C MET A 117 5.52 4.93 3.88
N GLU A 118 6.83 4.95 4.18
CA GLU A 118 7.38 5.68 5.32
C GLU A 118 7.20 7.20 5.17
N GLU A 119 7.49 7.75 4.00
CA GLU A 119 7.29 9.17 3.72
C GLU A 119 5.82 9.59 3.95
N HIS A 120 4.87 8.82 3.43
CA HIS A 120 3.44 9.05 3.62
C HIS A 120 3.02 8.97 5.09
N ARG A 121 3.55 8.01 5.86
CA ARG A 121 3.35 7.98 7.32
C ARG A 121 3.88 9.24 7.99
N GLY A 122 5.04 9.75 7.55
CA GLY A 122 5.59 11.04 7.99
C GLY A 122 4.66 12.20 7.68
N MET A 123 4.16 12.28 6.45
CA MET A 123 3.19 13.29 6.02
C MET A 123 1.92 13.25 6.89
N LEU A 124 1.36 12.08 7.17
CA LEU A 124 0.16 11.95 8.02
C LEU A 124 0.36 12.45 9.46
N LYS A 125 1.58 12.31 10.00
CA LYS A 125 1.94 12.85 11.32
C LYS A 125 2.00 14.38 11.30
N MET A 126 2.42 14.97 10.18
CA MET A 126 2.54 16.43 10.00
C MET A 126 1.29 17.09 9.42
N ALA A 127 0.35 16.31 8.88
CA ALA A 127 -0.84 16.83 8.23
C ALA A 127 -1.66 17.69 9.21
N PRO A 128 -2.06 18.92 8.81
CA PRO A 128 -2.82 19.80 9.69
C PRO A 128 -4.14 19.13 10.09
N PRO A 129 -4.63 19.39 11.31
CA PRO A 129 -5.99 19.00 11.69
C PRO A 129 -7.01 19.58 10.69
N GLY A 130 -8.01 18.79 10.32
CA GLY A 130 -9.01 19.21 9.34
C GLY A 130 -9.89 18.06 8.89
N ALA A 131 -11.07 18.41 8.34
CA ALA A 131 -12.11 17.45 7.99
C ALA A 131 -11.65 16.34 7.03
N ALA A 132 -10.75 16.65 6.09
CA ALA A 132 -10.21 15.66 5.14
C ALA A 132 -9.33 14.62 5.85
N ARG A 133 -8.38 15.07 6.68
CA ARG A 133 -7.52 14.19 7.49
C ARG A 133 -8.35 13.36 8.47
N GLU A 134 -9.29 14.00 9.16
CA GLU A 134 -10.18 13.31 10.10
C GLU A 134 -11.01 12.23 9.41
N ARG A 135 -11.61 12.53 8.25
CA ARG A 135 -12.40 11.55 7.49
C ARG A 135 -11.53 10.38 7.03
N MET A 136 -10.34 10.66 6.52
CA MET A 136 -9.45 9.64 5.98
C MET A 136 -8.89 8.69 7.05
N MET A 137 -8.66 9.20 8.27
CA MET A 137 -8.14 8.40 9.38
C MET A 137 -9.25 7.79 10.26
N ARG A 138 -10.50 8.22 10.09
CA ARG A 138 -11.66 7.71 10.85
C ARG A 138 -12.05 6.34 10.34
N ASP A 139 -12.32 5.44 11.29
CA ASP A 139 -12.84 4.09 11.03
C ASP A 139 -12.10 3.37 9.91
N ASP A 140 -10.78 3.54 9.85
CA ASP A 140 -9.90 2.87 8.89
C ASP A 140 -10.20 3.17 7.43
N TYR A 141 -10.84 4.30 7.13
CA TYR A 141 -11.24 4.66 5.77
C TYR A 141 -10.13 4.42 4.74
N LEU A 142 -8.94 4.98 4.94
CA LEU A 142 -7.80 4.77 4.02
C LEU A 142 -7.40 3.29 3.90
N ILE A 143 -7.39 2.57 5.01
CA ILE A 143 -6.98 1.16 5.07
C ILE A 143 -7.93 0.27 4.25
N TYR A 144 -9.22 0.61 4.13
CA TYR A 144 -10.14 -0.16 3.29
C TYR A 144 -9.81 -0.11 1.78
N PHE A 145 -8.95 0.80 1.34
CA PHE A 145 -8.51 0.91 -0.05
C PHE A 145 -7.15 0.25 -0.32
N LEU A 146 -6.53 -0.35 0.70
CA LEU A 146 -5.17 -0.94 0.65
C LEU A 146 -5.24 -2.45 0.96
#